data_AF-A0A921CJX8-F1
#
_entry.id   AF-A0A921CJX8-F1
#
_cell.length_a   1.000
_cell.length_b   1.000
_cell.length_c   1.000
_cell.angle_alpha   90.00
_cell.angle_beta   90.00
_cell.angle_gamma   90.00
#
_symmetry.space_group_name_H-M   'P 1'
#
loop_
_entity.id
_entity.type
_entity.pdbx_description
1 polymer ?
#
loop_
_entity_poly.entity_id
_entity_poly.type
_entity_poly.pdbx_seq_one_letter_code
_entity_poly.pdbx_strand_id
1 'polypeptide(L)'
;VGERNNKHKYVVEKYGLRNVHLYEPQYNWVRYEPKRPFLVLDQVYPEGLYIPEILIGRNIIQLPTIKTHVFTQVTGAMKNAFGGLLGTKRHWTHSVIHETLVDLLMIQHDIHPGLFAVMDGTFAGDGPGPRAMRWHEKDVILASADQVAIDAISAHLQGFDPLSIPFIRIAHEMGLGVGDPEQIEIVGEDRDWVMAQNWGFIQEDTFASRGQKLIYHGFLHPLEPLLLRSPLVPWSYFASNFYHNVYWYPFVGRKRVEAALKTKWGRLFAEYGAEAGLRGAVMPGMEPKTVAIAAAGLGLLTLALGAGAWWLWRRHHPQLHTIIRTRRK
;
A
#
# COMPACT_ATOMS: atom_id res chain seq x y z
N VAL A 1 5.14 -12.26 -11.02
CA VAL A 1 6.17 -12.53 -9.98
C VAL A 1 5.53 -12.66 -8.60
N GLY A 2 4.86 -11.62 -8.08
CA GLY A 2 4.25 -11.65 -6.73
C GLY A 2 3.31 -12.83 -6.48
N GLU A 3 2.39 -13.12 -7.40
CA GLU A 3 1.48 -14.27 -7.29
C GLU A 3 2.18 -15.63 -7.19
N ARG A 4 3.39 -15.76 -7.76
CA ARG A 4 4.18 -17.00 -7.70
C ARG A 4 4.96 -17.07 -6.41
N ASN A 5 5.67 -15.99 -6.07
CA ASN A 5 6.52 -15.92 -4.87
C ASN A 5 5.70 -16.03 -3.58
N ASN A 6 4.45 -15.54 -3.58
CA ASN A 6 3.52 -15.67 -2.46
C ASN A 6 2.62 -16.91 -2.58
N LYS A 7 2.88 -17.82 -3.52
CA LYS A 7 2.14 -19.08 -3.73
C LYS A 7 0.65 -18.95 -4.06
N HIS A 8 0.17 -17.75 -4.37
CA HIS A 8 -1.23 -17.54 -4.81
C HIS A 8 -1.53 -18.29 -6.09
N LYS A 9 -0.62 -18.25 -7.08
CA LYS A 9 -0.80 -18.94 -8.36
C LYS A 9 -0.97 -20.45 -8.16
N TYR A 10 -0.18 -21.03 -7.25
CA TYR A 10 -0.29 -22.44 -6.89
C TYR A 10 -1.66 -22.79 -6.31
N VAL A 11 -2.20 -21.97 -5.41
CA VAL A 11 -3.55 -22.16 -4.85
C VAL A 11 -4.60 -22.14 -5.96
N VAL A 12 -4.53 -21.13 -6.83
CA VAL A 12 -5.46 -20.98 -7.95
C VAL A 12 -5.42 -22.19 -8.87
N GLU A 13 -4.23 -22.68 -9.25
CA GLU A 13 -4.06 -23.86 -10.10
C GLU A 13 -4.51 -25.16 -9.42
N LYS A 14 -4.17 -25.35 -8.14
CA LYS A 14 -4.54 -26.54 -7.35
C LYS A 14 -6.05 -26.76 -7.30
N TYR A 15 -6.81 -25.67 -7.19
CA TYR A 15 -8.27 -25.71 -7.10
C TYR A 15 -8.98 -25.41 -8.42
N GLY A 16 -8.26 -25.34 -9.55
CA GLY A 16 -8.85 -25.07 -10.86
C GLY A 16 -9.57 -23.72 -10.95
N LEU A 17 -9.16 -22.75 -10.14
CA LEU A 17 -9.77 -21.42 -10.10
C LEU A 17 -9.29 -20.58 -11.28
N ARG A 18 -10.18 -19.72 -11.79
CA ARG A 18 -9.81 -18.73 -12.80
C ARG A 18 -9.07 -17.57 -12.14
N ASN A 19 -7.85 -17.27 -12.59
CA ASN A 19 -7.16 -16.03 -12.23
C ASN A 19 -7.59 -14.89 -13.17
N VAL A 20 -7.81 -13.71 -12.62
CA VAL A 20 -8.22 -12.52 -13.38
C VAL A 20 -7.27 -11.37 -13.05
N HIS A 21 -6.62 -10.85 -14.07
CA HIS A 21 -5.73 -9.70 -13.97
C HIS A 21 -6.35 -8.54 -14.74
N LEU A 22 -6.95 -7.57 -14.04
CA LEU A 22 -7.75 -6.49 -14.64
C LEU A 22 -6.99 -5.52 -15.56
N TYR A 23 -5.66 -5.62 -15.60
CA TYR A 23 -4.79 -4.86 -16.50
C TYR A 23 -4.58 -5.55 -17.86
N GLU A 24 -5.05 -6.79 -18.02
CA GLU A 24 -4.90 -7.52 -19.28
C GLU A 24 -5.91 -7.02 -20.33
N PRO A 25 -5.53 -6.92 -21.62
CA PRO A 25 -6.33 -6.25 -22.65
C PRO A 25 -7.72 -6.84 -22.90
N GLN A 26 -7.96 -8.10 -22.53
CA GLN A 26 -9.26 -8.75 -22.72
C GLN A 26 -10.33 -8.32 -21.70
N TYR A 27 -9.96 -7.61 -20.63
CA TYR A 27 -10.90 -7.14 -19.63
C TYR A 27 -11.32 -5.70 -19.90
N ASN A 28 -12.60 -5.52 -20.22
CA ASN A 28 -13.17 -4.21 -20.49
C ASN A 28 -13.39 -3.43 -19.20
N TRP A 29 -13.21 -2.11 -19.31
CA TRP A 29 -13.59 -1.14 -18.31
C TRP A 29 -14.73 -0.30 -18.88
N VAL A 30 -15.86 -0.28 -18.19
CA VAL A 30 -17.09 0.41 -18.62
C VAL A 30 -17.35 1.60 -17.73
N ARG A 31 -17.96 2.66 -18.30
CA ARG A 31 -18.32 3.84 -17.54
C ARG A 31 -19.35 3.46 -16.48
N TYR A 32 -19.09 3.85 -15.24
CA TYR A 32 -19.99 3.66 -14.11
C TYR A 32 -20.83 4.91 -13.89
N GLU A 33 -22.14 4.73 -13.85
CA GLU A 33 -23.07 5.79 -13.46
C GLU A 33 -23.48 5.59 -12.00
N PRO A 34 -23.10 6.51 -11.10
CA PRO A 34 -23.33 6.34 -9.68
C PRO A 34 -24.81 6.48 -9.32
N LYS A 35 -25.33 5.58 -8.47
CA LYS A 35 -26.74 5.64 -8.00
C LYS A 35 -26.97 6.75 -6.96
N ARG A 36 -25.89 7.28 -6.39
CA ARG A 36 -25.89 8.39 -5.42
C ARG A 36 -24.66 9.28 -5.64
N PRO A 37 -24.69 10.57 -5.28
CA PRO A 37 -23.54 11.45 -5.47
C PRO A 37 -22.27 10.91 -4.81
N PHE A 38 -21.15 11.03 -5.50
CA PHE A 38 -19.84 10.74 -4.91
C PHE A 38 -19.45 11.81 -3.89
N LEU A 39 -18.63 11.41 -2.94
CA LEU A 39 -17.94 12.33 -2.04
C LEU A 39 -16.80 13.04 -2.76
N VAL A 40 -16.04 12.33 -3.61
CA VAL A 40 -14.85 12.90 -4.26
C VAL A 40 -14.47 12.31 -5.62
N LEU A 41 -14.93 11.09 -5.96
CA LEU A 41 -14.46 10.42 -7.18
C LEU A 41 -14.80 11.17 -8.48
N ASP A 42 -15.91 11.92 -8.52
CA ASP A 42 -16.29 12.78 -9.65
C ASP A 42 -15.34 13.98 -9.83
N GLN A 43 -14.82 14.53 -8.73
CA GLN A 43 -13.82 15.61 -8.74
C GLN A 43 -12.45 15.10 -9.20
N VAL A 44 -12.09 13.87 -8.81
CA VAL A 44 -10.82 13.24 -9.22
C VAL A 44 -10.87 12.76 -10.68
N TYR A 45 -12.03 12.27 -11.13
CA TYR A 45 -12.26 11.73 -12.47
C TYR A 45 -13.37 12.51 -13.21
N PRO A 46 -13.10 13.75 -13.65
CA PRO A 46 -14.11 14.60 -14.28
C PRO A 46 -14.64 14.06 -15.62
N GLU A 47 -13.87 13.19 -16.28
CA GLU A 47 -14.28 12.50 -17.52
C GLU A 47 -15.18 11.26 -17.26
N GLY A 48 -15.48 10.99 -15.99
CA GLY A 48 -16.23 9.82 -15.55
C GLY A 48 -15.34 8.72 -14.95
N LEU A 49 -15.94 7.95 -14.04
CA LEU A 49 -15.30 6.77 -13.45
C LEU A 49 -15.59 5.55 -14.34
N TYR A 50 -14.56 4.75 -14.58
CA TYR A 50 -14.69 3.47 -15.27
C TYR A 50 -14.37 2.36 -14.29
N ILE A 51 -15.17 1.28 -14.31
CA ILE A 51 -14.98 0.09 -13.48
C ILE A 51 -14.87 -1.16 -14.35
N PRO A 52 -14.26 -2.26 -13.87
CA PRO A 52 -14.15 -3.47 -14.67
C PRO A 52 -15.51 -4.14 -14.87
N GLU A 53 -15.90 -4.36 -16.13
CA GLU A 53 -17.18 -4.97 -16.51
C GLU A 53 -17.38 -6.34 -15.84
N ILE A 54 -16.30 -7.11 -15.73
CA ILE A 54 -16.33 -8.46 -15.14
C ILE A 54 -16.80 -8.48 -13.68
N LEU A 55 -16.68 -7.38 -12.94
CA LEU A 55 -17.05 -7.32 -11.53
C LEU A 55 -18.55 -7.08 -11.30
N ILE A 56 -19.27 -6.57 -12.31
CA ILE A 56 -20.69 -6.23 -12.21
C ILE A 56 -21.53 -7.50 -12.08
N GLY A 57 -22.46 -7.51 -11.13
CA GLY A 57 -23.39 -8.62 -10.90
C GLY A 57 -22.76 -9.86 -10.27
N ARG A 58 -21.55 -9.75 -9.70
CA ARG A 58 -20.85 -10.88 -9.04
C ARG A 58 -20.76 -10.72 -7.54
N ASN A 59 -20.88 -11.85 -6.83
CA ASN A 59 -20.50 -11.92 -5.43
C ASN A 59 -18.99 -11.77 -5.27
N ILE A 60 -18.56 -11.04 -4.24
CA ILE A 60 -17.15 -10.81 -3.93
C ILE A 60 -16.83 -11.30 -2.53
N ILE A 61 -15.74 -12.07 -2.43
CA ILE A 61 -15.10 -12.41 -1.16
C ILE A 61 -13.78 -11.63 -1.08
N GLN A 62 -13.70 -10.68 -0.17
CA GLN A 62 -12.50 -9.91 0.13
C GLN A 62 -11.59 -10.72 1.07
N LEU A 63 -10.29 -10.80 0.76
CA LEU A 63 -9.29 -11.49 1.57
C LEU A 63 -8.20 -10.52 2.08
N PRO A 64 -8.55 -9.50 2.88
CA PRO A 64 -7.57 -8.56 3.43
C PRO A 64 -6.71 -9.20 4.53
N THR A 65 -5.61 -8.54 4.90
CA THR A 65 -4.81 -8.90 6.09
C THR A 65 -4.88 -7.77 7.11
N ILE A 66 -4.78 -8.11 8.40
CA ILE A 66 -4.71 -7.12 9.48
C ILE A 66 -3.35 -6.42 9.44
N LYS A 67 -3.34 -5.10 9.23
CA LYS A 67 -2.11 -4.30 9.35
C LYS A 67 -2.39 -2.81 9.39
N THR A 68 -1.41 -2.06 9.90
CA THR A 68 -1.38 -0.60 9.81
C THR A 68 -1.07 -0.12 8.40
N HIS A 69 -1.43 1.14 8.13
CA HIS A 69 -1.17 1.83 6.88
C HIS A 69 -0.84 3.30 7.10
N VAL A 70 0.20 3.80 6.44
CA VAL A 70 0.68 5.18 6.59
C VAL A 70 -0.36 6.26 6.27
N PHE A 71 -1.30 6.01 5.35
CA PHE A 71 -2.29 7.03 4.95
C PHE A 71 -3.66 6.86 5.60
N THR A 72 -4.06 5.62 5.93
CA THR A 72 -5.43 5.31 6.35
C THR A 72 -5.48 4.75 7.77
N GLN A 73 -4.36 4.82 8.50
CA GLN A 73 -4.13 4.22 9.82
C GLN A 73 -4.13 2.69 9.82
N VAL A 74 -5.16 2.07 9.27
CA VAL A 74 -5.29 0.62 9.07
C VAL A 74 -5.50 0.28 7.59
N THR A 75 -5.25 -0.97 7.22
CA THR A 75 -5.86 -1.57 6.03
C THR A 75 -7.05 -2.43 6.42
N GLY A 76 -7.79 -2.90 5.43
CA GLY A 76 -8.95 -3.72 5.67
C GLY A 76 -9.70 -4.03 4.38
N ALA A 77 -10.93 -4.48 4.55
CA ALA A 77 -11.84 -4.89 3.50
C ALA A 77 -12.25 -3.71 2.61
N MET A 78 -12.58 -2.54 3.20
CA MET A 78 -12.93 -1.34 2.42
C MET A 78 -11.77 -0.92 1.50
N LYS A 79 -10.54 -0.99 2.02
CA LYS A 79 -9.35 -0.64 1.25
C LYS A 79 -9.02 -1.64 0.14
N ASN A 80 -9.47 -2.88 0.23
CA ASN A 80 -9.14 -3.92 -0.75
C ASN A 80 -9.72 -3.60 -2.14
N ALA A 81 -10.89 -2.96 -2.17
CA ALA A 81 -11.56 -2.49 -3.39
C ALA A 81 -10.74 -1.45 -4.18
N PHE A 82 -9.83 -0.72 -3.52
CA PHE A 82 -8.95 0.26 -4.15
C PHE A 82 -8.08 -0.34 -5.27
N GLY A 83 -7.71 -1.62 -5.14
CA GLY A 83 -6.92 -2.32 -6.16
C GLY A 83 -7.74 -2.84 -7.35
N GLY A 84 -9.04 -3.10 -7.13
CA GLY A 84 -9.92 -3.74 -8.12
C GLY A 84 -10.82 -2.78 -8.89
N LEU A 85 -11.26 -1.68 -8.26
CA LEU A 85 -12.24 -0.76 -8.84
C LEU A 85 -11.62 0.53 -9.40
N LEU A 86 -10.35 0.81 -9.11
CA LEU A 86 -9.65 1.97 -9.66
C LEU A 86 -8.59 1.56 -10.69
N GLY A 87 -8.57 2.27 -11.82
CA GLY A 87 -7.63 2.06 -12.91
C GLY A 87 -6.22 2.64 -12.67
N THR A 88 -5.51 2.94 -13.76
CA THR A 88 -4.10 3.40 -13.74
C THR A 88 -3.88 4.72 -12.99
N LYS A 89 -4.89 5.60 -12.98
CA LYS A 89 -4.88 6.90 -12.29
C LYS A 89 -5.29 6.84 -10.81
N ARG A 90 -5.33 5.65 -10.19
CA ARG A 90 -5.66 5.48 -8.76
C ARG A 90 -4.75 6.23 -7.80
N HIS A 91 -3.56 6.65 -8.22
CA HIS A 91 -2.66 7.39 -7.34
C HIS A 91 -3.15 8.82 -7.04
N TRP A 92 -4.02 9.38 -7.88
CA TRP A 92 -4.59 10.72 -7.71
C TRP A 92 -5.54 10.84 -6.52
N THR A 93 -6.02 9.70 -6.00
CA THR A 93 -6.96 9.69 -4.87
C THR A 93 -6.26 9.69 -3.50
N HIS A 94 -4.91 9.63 -3.43
CA HIS A 94 -4.21 9.48 -2.14
C HIS A 94 -4.36 10.67 -1.20
N SER A 95 -4.60 11.89 -1.72
CA SER A 95 -4.87 13.09 -0.91
C SER A 95 -6.29 13.12 -0.32
N VAL A 96 -7.21 12.32 -0.89
CA VAL A 96 -8.63 12.24 -0.52
C VAL A 96 -9.03 10.77 -0.31
N ILE A 97 -8.09 10.00 0.27
CA ILE A 97 -8.17 8.54 0.27
C ILE A 97 -9.34 8.05 1.12
N HIS A 98 -9.69 8.76 2.19
CA HIS A 98 -10.74 8.33 3.10
C HIS A 98 -12.11 8.38 2.42
N GLU A 99 -12.45 9.50 1.80
CA GLU A 99 -13.65 9.72 1.01
C GLU A 99 -13.67 8.77 -0.19
N THR A 100 -12.53 8.57 -0.83
CA THR A 100 -12.39 7.59 -1.92
C THR A 100 -12.75 6.18 -1.48
N LEU A 101 -12.31 5.72 -0.30
CA LEU A 101 -12.66 4.38 0.18
C LEU A 101 -14.17 4.22 0.43
N VAL A 102 -14.83 5.28 0.87
CA VAL A 102 -16.29 5.29 1.06
C VAL A 102 -17.01 5.26 -0.28
N ASP A 103 -16.58 6.07 -1.26
CA ASP A 103 -17.12 6.02 -2.63
C ASP A 103 -16.97 4.63 -3.26
N LEU A 104 -15.83 3.96 -3.02
CA LEU A 104 -15.60 2.59 -3.47
C LEU A 104 -16.52 1.57 -2.77
N LEU A 105 -16.83 1.75 -1.48
CA LEU A 105 -17.81 0.94 -0.79
C LEU A 105 -19.22 1.12 -1.38
N MET A 106 -19.60 2.35 -1.73
CA MET A 106 -20.88 2.62 -2.40
C MET A 106 -20.97 1.92 -3.76
N ILE A 107 -19.91 1.97 -4.56
CA ILE A 107 -19.83 1.25 -5.83
C ILE A 107 -19.99 -0.25 -5.60
N GLN A 108 -19.30 -0.82 -4.61
CA GLN A 108 -19.41 -2.24 -4.28
C GLN A 108 -20.85 -2.64 -3.94
N HIS A 109 -21.53 -1.88 -3.09
CA HIS A 109 -22.95 -2.11 -2.75
C HIS A 109 -23.87 -1.99 -3.97
N ASP A 110 -23.53 -1.13 -4.93
CA ASP A 110 -24.34 -0.90 -6.12
C ASP A 110 -24.21 -2.02 -7.17
N ILE A 111 -23.04 -2.66 -7.28
CA ILE A 111 -22.72 -3.62 -8.35
C ILE A 111 -22.62 -5.08 -7.90
N HIS A 112 -22.41 -5.35 -6.61
CA HIS A 112 -22.24 -6.71 -6.09
C HIS A 112 -23.51 -7.19 -5.39
N PRO A 113 -24.15 -8.29 -5.86
CA PRO A 113 -25.28 -8.89 -5.16
C PRO A 113 -24.93 -9.49 -3.78
N GLY A 114 -23.64 -9.73 -3.52
CA GLY A 114 -23.16 -10.24 -2.24
C GLY A 114 -21.72 -9.81 -2.01
N LEU A 115 -21.45 -9.34 -0.80
CA LEU A 115 -20.14 -8.88 -0.37
C LEU A 115 -19.82 -9.53 0.98
N PHE A 116 -18.67 -10.20 1.04
CA PHE A 116 -18.20 -10.86 2.25
C PHE A 116 -16.70 -10.67 2.39
N ALA A 117 -16.20 -10.51 3.60
CA ALA A 117 -14.78 -10.40 3.88
C ALA A 117 -14.35 -11.50 4.83
N VAL A 118 -13.18 -12.09 4.56
CA VAL A 118 -12.44 -12.95 5.49
C VAL A 118 -11.07 -12.34 5.66
N MET A 119 -10.85 -11.70 6.80
CA MET A 119 -9.62 -10.99 7.11
C MET A 119 -8.65 -11.89 7.87
N ASP A 120 -7.46 -12.05 7.32
CA ASP A 120 -6.39 -12.86 7.91
C ASP A 120 -5.59 -12.04 8.93
N GLY A 121 -5.62 -12.48 10.18
CA GLY A 121 -4.81 -11.99 11.29
C GLY A 121 -3.86 -13.03 11.87
N THR A 122 -3.55 -14.11 11.14
CA THR A 122 -2.52 -15.09 11.55
C THR A 122 -1.20 -14.37 11.78
N PHE A 123 -0.73 -13.66 10.76
CA PHE A 123 0.23 -12.57 10.88
C PHE A 123 -0.46 -11.21 10.73
N ALA A 124 -0.36 -10.40 11.77
CA ALA A 124 -0.72 -8.99 11.75
C ALA A 124 0.53 -8.10 11.67
N GLY A 125 0.38 -6.85 11.23
CA GLY A 125 1.52 -5.94 11.06
C GLY A 125 1.29 -4.54 11.61
N ASP A 126 2.27 -4.00 12.35
CA ASP A 126 2.26 -2.61 12.80
C ASP A 126 3.49 -1.81 12.31
N GLY A 127 3.54 -0.52 12.65
CA GLY A 127 4.59 0.41 12.26
C GLY A 127 4.35 1.04 10.89
N PRO A 128 5.41 1.24 10.08
CA PRO A 128 5.30 1.94 8.81
C PRO A 128 4.86 1.00 7.67
N GLY A 129 3.61 0.54 7.79
CA GLY A 129 2.93 -0.27 6.78
C GLY A 129 2.61 0.52 5.50
N PRO A 130 2.45 -0.17 4.34
CA PRO A 130 2.34 -1.63 4.22
C PRO A 130 3.67 -2.34 3.95
N ARG A 131 4.78 -1.61 3.74
CA ARG A 131 6.06 -2.20 3.29
C ARG A 131 7.04 -2.49 4.41
N ALA A 132 7.08 -1.63 5.44
CA ALA A 132 8.13 -1.64 6.45
C ALA A 132 7.63 -2.10 7.85
N MET A 133 6.68 -3.02 7.85
CA MET A 133 5.96 -3.45 9.05
C MET A 133 6.84 -4.24 10.02
N ARG A 134 6.45 -4.25 11.29
CA ARG A 134 6.82 -5.28 12.26
C ARG A 134 5.68 -6.29 12.30
N TRP A 135 6.01 -7.57 12.19
CA TRP A 135 5.01 -8.63 12.20
C TRP A 135 4.71 -9.07 13.63
N HIS A 136 3.48 -9.54 13.85
CA HIS A 136 2.99 -10.09 15.11
C HIS A 136 2.15 -11.32 14.80
N GLU A 137 2.28 -12.37 15.60
CA GLU A 137 1.35 -13.50 15.54
C GLU A 137 0.14 -13.18 16.42
N LYS A 138 -1.06 -13.14 15.81
CA LYS A 138 -2.32 -12.86 16.52
C LYS A 138 -3.32 -14.01 16.45
N ASP A 139 -3.12 -14.95 15.53
CA ASP A 139 -3.89 -16.20 15.46
C ASP A 139 -5.41 -16.03 15.29
N VAL A 140 -5.84 -14.91 14.70
CA VAL A 140 -7.26 -14.61 14.49
C VAL A 140 -7.62 -14.59 13.01
N ILE A 141 -8.87 -14.95 12.71
CA ILE A 141 -9.51 -14.72 11.43
C ILE A 141 -10.82 -14.00 11.73
N LEU A 142 -11.08 -12.89 11.04
CA LEU A 142 -12.34 -12.17 11.13
C LEU A 142 -13.15 -12.47 9.87
N ALA A 143 -14.47 -12.55 10.00
CA ALA A 143 -15.35 -12.74 8.86
C ALA A 143 -16.63 -11.90 9.02
N SER A 144 -17.06 -11.21 7.97
CA SER A 144 -18.26 -10.36 7.99
C SER A 144 -18.79 -10.09 6.59
N ALA A 145 -20.11 -9.93 6.46
CA ALA A 145 -20.73 -9.35 5.28
C ALA A 145 -20.62 -7.82 5.25
N ASP A 146 -20.55 -7.18 6.42
CA ASP A 146 -20.37 -5.73 6.55
C ASP A 146 -18.88 -5.38 6.57
N GLN A 147 -18.46 -4.63 5.55
CA GLN A 147 -17.07 -4.21 5.34
C GLN A 147 -16.64 -3.12 6.32
N VAL A 148 -17.57 -2.31 6.82
CA VAL A 148 -17.31 -1.29 7.83
C VAL A 148 -17.12 -1.97 9.18
N ALA A 149 -17.99 -2.94 9.51
CA ALA A 149 -17.93 -3.66 10.78
C ALA A 149 -16.65 -4.48 10.96
N ILE A 150 -16.21 -5.20 9.93
CA ILE A 150 -14.96 -5.97 10.01
C ILE A 150 -13.72 -5.07 10.15
N ASP A 151 -13.72 -3.92 9.46
CA ASP A 151 -12.63 -2.96 9.55
C ASP A 151 -12.63 -2.25 10.92
N ALA A 152 -13.81 -2.00 11.50
CA ALA A 152 -13.96 -1.45 12.84
C ALA A 152 -13.47 -2.40 13.94
N ILE A 153 -13.90 -3.66 13.93
CA ILE A 153 -13.38 -4.66 14.88
C ILE A 153 -11.89 -4.87 14.68
N SER A 154 -11.40 -4.92 13.44
CA SER A 154 -9.97 -5.01 13.16
C SER A 154 -9.19 -3.81 13.71
N ALA A 155 -9.72 -2.59 13.61
CA ALA A 155 -9.11 -1.40 14.19
C ALA A 155 -9.10 -1.44 15.73
N HIS A 156 -10.22 -1.85 16.35
CA HIS A 156 -10.35 -2.03 17.79
C HIS A 156 -9.31 -3.02 18.33
N LEU A 157 -9.22 -4.21 17.73
CA LEU A 157 -8.25 -5.23 18.10
C LEU A 157 -6.80 -4.69 18.04
N GLN A 158 -6.48 -3.92 17.00
CA GLN A 158 -5.18 -3.28 16.85
C GLN A 158 -4.90 -2.20 17.93
N GLY A 159 -5.91 -1.75 18.66
CA GLY A 159 -5.80 -0.75 19.71
C GLY A 159 -6.13 0.68 19.25
N PHE A 160 -6.80 0.82 18.09
CA PHE A 160 -7.27 2.11 17.59
C PHE A 160 -8.76 2.28 17.87
N ASP A 161 -9.18 3.51 18.16
CA ASP A 161 -10.60 3.87 18.16
C ASP A 161 -11.12 3.84 16.70
N PRO A 162 -12.06 2.94 16.35
CA PRO A 162 -12.57 2.82 14.99
C PRO A 162 -13.20 4.11 14.45
N LEU A 163 -13.91 4.86 15.28
CA LEU A 163 -14.59 6.09 14.85
C LEU A 163 -13.63 7.28 14.75
N SER A 164 -12.42 7.17 15.29
CA SER A 164 -11.35 8.14 14.99
C SER A 164 -10.79 8.00 13.57
N ILE A 165 -11.01 6.84 12.90
CA ILE A 165 -10.51 6.56 11.56
C ILE A 165 -11.50 7.09 10.51
N PRO A 166 -11.14 8.10 9.70
CA PRO A 166 -12.13 8.85 8.92
C PRO A 166 -12.97 8.00 7.95
N PHE A 167 -12.39 7.01 7.28
CA PHE A 167 -13.15 6.22 6.31
C PHE A 167 -14.19 5.29 6.97
N ILE A 168 -13.90 4.79 8.18
CA ILE A 168 -14.83 3.99 8.98
C ILE A 168 -15.95 4.89 9.49
N ARG A 169 -15.58 6.03 10.10
CA ARG A 169 -16.53 7.02 10.62
C ARG A 169 -17.49 7.53 9.53
N ILE A 170 -16.97 7.98 8.40
CA ILE A 170 -17.79 8.51 7.30
C ILE A 170 -18.76 7.43 6.78
N ALA A 171 -18.29 6.19 6.59
CA ALA A 171 -19.16 5.11 6.14
C ALA A 171 -20.26 4.76 7.16
N HIS A 172 -19.94 4.80 8.46
CA HIS A 172 -20.89 4.62 9.53
C HIS A 172 -21.94 5.74 9.57
N GLU A 173 -21.51 7.01 9.52
CA GLU A 173 -22.38 8.18 9.52
C GLU A 173 -23.33 8.19 8.28
N MET A 174 -22.87 7.64 7.16
CA MET A 174 -23.68 7.50 5.93
C MET A 174 -24.59 6.25 5.93
N GLY A 175 -24.56 5.42 6.97
CA GLY A 175 -25.36 4.19 7.05
C GLY A 175 -24.96 3.11 6.03
N LEU A 176 -23.69 3.10 5.57
CA LEU A 176 -23.18 2.08 4.63
C LEU A 176 -22.74 0.78 5.33
N GLY A 177 -22.65 0.82 6.66
CA GLY A 177 -22.30 -0.28 7.55
C GLY A 177 -22.12 0.25 8.99
N VAL A 178 -21.78 -0.63 9.93
CA VAL A 178 -21.65 -0.30 11.35
C VAL A 178 -20.17 -0.13 11.72
N GLY A 179 -19.78 1.08 12.13
CA GLY A 179 -18.39 1.39 12.53
C GLY A 179 -18.15 1.41 14.04
N ASP A 180 -19.21 1.44 14.84
CA ASP A 180 -19.15 1.41 16.31
C ASP A 180 -19.11 -0.04 16.81
N PRO A 181 -18.01 -0.49 17.46
CA PRO A 181 -17.91 -1.84 18.01
C PRO A 181 -19.05 -2.26 18.94
N GLU A 182 -19.62 -1.33 19.69
CA GLU A 182 -20.70 -1.64 20.64
C GLU A 182 -22.01 -2.03 19.94
N GLN A 183 -22.15 -1.67 18.67
CA GLN A 183 -23.32 -1.98 17.83
C GLN A 183 -23.10 -3.23 16.96
N ILE A 184 -21.93 -3.87 17.04
CA ILE A 184 -21.57 -5.02 16.21
C ILE A 184 -21.82 -6.32 16.98
N GLU A 185 -22.60 -7.22 16.38
CA GLU A 185 -22.79 -8.58 16.91
C GLU A 185 -21.54 -9.44 16.65
N ILE A 186 -21.01 -10.06 17.71
CA ILE A 186 -19.89 -11.00 17.65
C ILE A 186 -20.44 -12.40 17.87
N VAL A 187 -20.36 -13.25 16.85
CA VAL A 187 -20.97 -14.60 16.87
C VAL A 187 -19.95 -15.71 17.15
N GLY A 188 -18.69 -15.53 16.75
CA GLY A 188 -17.68 -16.59 16.78
C GLY A 188 -16.91 -16.73 18.08
N GLU A 189 -16.39 -15.61 18.59
CA GLU A 189 -15.57 -15.55 19.81
C GLU A 189 -16.36 -14.89 20.95
N ASP A 190 -15.91 -15.06 22.19
CA ASP A 190 -16.52 -14.36 23.33
C ASP A 190 -16.42 -12.83 23.15
N ARG A 191 -17.56 -12.14 23.25
CA ARG A 191 -17.64 -10.69 23.06
C ARG A 191 -16.74 -9.94 24.03
N ASP A 192 -16.80 -10.29 25.32
CA ASP A 192 -16.05 -9.59 26.34
C ASP A 192 -14.54 -9.76 26.13
N TRP A 193 -14.12 -10.96 25.70
CA TRP A 193 -12.74 -11.20 25.28
C TRP A 193 -12.32 -10.33 24.11
N VAL A 194 -13.13 -10.25 23.04
CA VAL A 194 -12.82 -9.40 21.87
C VAL A 194 -12.74 -7.93 22.27
N MET A 195 -13.72 -7.46 23.04
CA MET A 195 -13.79 -6.06 23.46
C MET A 195 -12.66 -5.68 24.43
N ALA A 196 -12.14 -6.64 25.21
CA ALA A 196 -10.98 -6.44 26.07
C ALA A 196 -9.63 -6.40 25.31
N GLN A 197 -9.58 -6.80 24.03
CA GLN A 197 -8.33 -6.78 23.27
C GLN A 197 -7.86 -5.36 22.97
N ASN A 198 -6.57 -5.16 23.17
CA ASN A 198 -5.86 -3.99 22.66
C ASN A 198 -4.41 -4.42 22.39
N TRP A 199 -4.04 -4.54 21.12
CA TRP A 199 -2.71 -5.01 20.75
C TRP A 199 -1.62 -3.93 20.81
N GLY A 200 -1.99 -2.68 21.09
CA GLY A 200 -1.05 -1.56 21.17
C GLY A 200 -0.29 -1.33 19.86
N PHE A 201 -0.92 -1.56 18.71
CA PHE A 201 -0.28 -1.32 17.42
C PHE A 201 -0.04 0.16 17.23
N ILE A 202 1.10 0.48 16.60
CA ILE A 202 1.49 1.86 16.37
C ILE A 202 1.53 2.11 14.87
N GLN A 203 0.87 3.17 14.41
CA GLN A 203 1.05 3.68 13.06
C GLN A 203 2.29 4.58 13.03
N GLU A 204 3.24 4.28 12.16
CA GLU A 204 4.46 5.07 11.98
C GLU A 204 4.67 5.45 10.52
N ASP A 205 5.58 6.38 10.28
CA ASP A 205 6.02 6.74 8.94
C ASP A 205 7.47 6.31 8.65
N THR A 206 7.71 5.88 7.42
CA THR A 206 9.07 5.83 6.88
C THR A 206 9.53 7.23 6.47
N PHE A 207 10.83 7.42 6.25
CA PHE A 207 11.34 8.64 5.62
C PHE A 207 10.62 8.96 4.30
N ALA A 208 10.37 7.95 3.47
CA ALA A 208 9.67 8.10 2.21
C ALA A 208 8.20 8.52 2.41
N SER A 209 7.48 7.91 3.35
CA SER A 209 6.07 8.24 3.60
C SER A 209 5.90 9.62 4.26
N ARG A 210 6.85 10.07 5.10
CA ARG A 210 6.89 11.46 5.58
C ARG A 210 6.97 12.45 4.42
N GLY A 211 7.86 12.19 3.45
CA GLY A 211 7.97 13.01 2.23
C GLY A 211 6.67 13.02 1.42
N GLN A 212 6.04 11.86 1.24
CA GLN A 212 4.75 11.76 0.54
C GLN A 212 3.63 12.49 1.28
N LYS A 213 3.56 12.40 2.62
CA LYS A 213 2.57 13.15 3.43
C LYS A 213 2.74 14.64 3.27
N LEU A 214 3.97 15.16 3.21
CA LEU A 214 4.22 16.58 2.95
C LEU A 214 3.69 17.02 1.57
N ILE A 215 3.78 16.16 0.57
CA ILE A 215 3.27 16.42 -0.79
C ILE A 215 1.75 16.29 -0.86
N TYR A 216 1.16 15.28 -0.24
CA TYR A 216 -0.28 15.05 -0.35
C TYR A 216 -1.15 15.86 0.63
N HIS A 217 -0.63 16.16 1.83
CA HIS A 217 -1.41 16.75 2.92
C HIS A 217 -0.69 17.92 3.61
N GLY A 218 0.52 18.26 3.16
CA GLY A 218 1.37 19.27 3.81
C GLY A 218 1.65 20.48 2.94
N PHE A 219 2.65 21.27 3.33
CA PHE A 219 2.99 22.53 2.65
C PHE A 219 3.46 22.37 1.20
N LEU A 220 3.83 21.15 0.78
CA LEU A 220 4.22 20.85 -0.61
C LEU A 220 3.02 20.49 -1.50
N HIS A 221 1.79 20.47 -0.96
CA HIS A 221 0.56 20.20 -1.71
C HIS A 221 0.38 21.07 -2.97
N PRO A 222 0.70 22.37 -2.98
CA PRO A 222 0.64 23.17 -4.21
C PRO A 222 1.55 22.65 -5.35
N LEU A 223 2.58 21.84 -5.01
CA LEU A 223 3.49 21.22 -5.96
C LEU A 223 3.09 19.80 -6.34
N GLU A 224 2.00 19.25 -5.78
CA GLU A 224 1.53 17.88 -6.06
C GLU A 224 1.30 17.63 -7.57
N PRO A 225 0.65 18.53 -8.34
CA PRO A 225 0.50 18.35 -9.78
C PRO A 225 1.85 18.28 -10.51
N LEU A 226 2.85 19.05 -10.07
CA LEU A 226 4.18 19.07 -10.68
C LEU A 226 5.01 17.84 -10.28
N LEU A 227 4.92 17.39 -9.04
CA LEU A 227 5.74 16.30 -8.50
C LEU A 227 5.17 14.92 -8.81
N LEU A 228 3.85 14.80 -8.89
CA LEU A 228 3.14 13.52 -8.91
C LEU A 228 2.22 13.34 -10.13
N ARG A 229 1.94 14.40 -10.90
CA ARG A 229 1.09 14.34 -12.12
C ARG A 229 1.81 14.79 -13.40
N SER A 230 3.14 15.01 -13.33
CA SER A 230 3.97 15.43 -14.47
C SER A 230 4.89 14.29 -14.99
N PRO A 231 5.56 14.45 -16.14
CA PRO A 231 6.57 13.52 -16.63
C PRO A 231 7.78 13.31 -15.69
N LEU A 232 7.96 14.13 -14.66
CA LEU A 232 9.04 14.01 -13.66
C LEU A 232 8.80 12.89 -12.63
N VAL A 233 7.57 12.36 -12.56
CA VAL A 233 7.11 11.30 -11.67
C VAL A 233 8.07 10.09 -11.48
N PRO A 234 8.83 9.61 -12.50
CA PRO A 234 9.75 8.49 -12.32
C PRO A 234 10.75 8.64 -11.16
N TRP A 235 11.07 9.87 -10.75
CA TRP A 235 11.99 10.12 -9.63
C TRP A 235 11.44 9.59 -8.29
N SER A 236 10.13 9.77 -8.03
CA SER A 236 9.50 9.37 -6.77
C SER A 236 9.40 7.84 -6.66
N TYR A 237 9.10 7.18 -7.77
CA TYR A 237 9.16 5.72 -7.90
C TYR A 237 10.58 5.20 -7.70
N PHE A 238 11.58 5.85 -8.30
CA PHE A 238 12.98 5.48 -8.11
C PHE A 238 13.42 5.64 -6.65
N ALA A 239 13.12 6.77 -6.00
CA ALA A 239 13.48 7.03 -4.61
C ALA A 239 12.83 6.01 -3.65
N SER A 240 11.55 5.69 -3.86
CA SER A 240 10.85 4.64 -3.11
C SER A 240 11.48 3.27 -3.35
N ASN A 241 11.75 2.91 -4.60
CA ASN A 241 12.36 1.64 -4.98
C ASN A 241 13.74 1.48 -4.37
N PHE A 242 14.56 2.53 -4.43
CA PHE A 242 15.89 2.55 -3.82
C PHE A 242 15.83 2.37 -2.30
N TYR A 243 15.02 3.19 -1.62
CA TYR A 243 14.86 3.09 -0.17
C TYR A 243 14.41 1.70 0.26
N HIS A 244 13.42 1.10 -0.41
CA HIS A 244 12.91 -0.20 0.02
C HIS A 244 13.78 -1.39 -0.40
N ASN A 245 14.23 -1.43 -1.66
CA ASN A 245 14.87 -2.63 -2.21
C ASN A 245 16.39 -2.64 -2.09
N VAL A 246 17.05 -1.48 -1.95
CA VAL A 246 18.51 -1.40 -1.79
C VAL A 246 18.89 -1.19 -0.33
N TYR A 247 18.12 -0.40 0.42
CA TYR A 247 18.43 -0.11 1.81
C TYR A 247 17.56 -0.91 2.80
N TRP A 248 16.27 -0.61 2.88
CA TRP A 248 15.44 -1.08 3.97
C TRP A 248 15.32 -2.60 4.01
N TYR A 249 15.00 -3.26 2.89
CA TYR A 249 14.79 -4.71 2.88
C TYR A 249 16.09 -5.48 3.17
N PRO A 250 17.24 -5.24 2.49
CA PRO A 250 18.46 -5.99 2.79
C PRO A 250 18.97 -5.83 4.22
N PHE A 251 18.89 -4.62 4.80
CA PHE A 251 19.49 -4.33 6.10
C PHE A 251 18.52 -4.48 7.29
N VAL A 252 17.22 -4.26 7.09
CA VAL A 252 16.20 -4.29 8.15
C VAL A 252 15.14 -5.36 7.88
N GLY A 253 14.48 -5.31 6.72
CA GLY A 253 13.34 -6.16 6.39
C GLY A 253 13.69 -7.65 6.36
N ARG A 254 14.85 -8.03 5.83
CA ARG A 254 15.30 -9.41 5.69
C ARG A 254 15.37 -10.13 7.03
N LYS A 255 15.99 -9.51 8.04
CA LYS A 255 16.06 -10.07 9.40
C LYS A 255 14.67 -10.27 10.00
N ARG A 256 13.73 -9.35 9.75
CA ARG A 256 12.35 -9.47 10.21
C ARG A 256 11.65 -10.64 9.53
N VAL A 257 11.78 -10.78 8.20
CA VAL A 257 11.17 -11.90 7.47
C VAL A 257 11.79 -13.23 7.87
N GLU A 258 13.11 -13.31 8.03
CA GLU A 258 13.79 -14.51 8.53
C GLU A 258 13.31 -14.90 9.94
N ALA A 259 13.01 -13.92 10.79
CA ALA A 259 12.41 -14.18 12.10
C ALA A 259 10.95 -14.66 11.97
N ALA A 260 10.14 -14.05 11.10
CA ALA A 260 8.76 -14.47 10.84
C ALA A 260 8.69 -15.91 10.32
N LEU A 261 9.61 -16.30 9.43
CA LEU A 261 9.65 -17.65 8.87
C LEU A 261 9.97 -18.74 9.90
N LYS A 262 10.50 -18.38 11.07
CA LYS A 262 10.75 -19.32 12.17
C LYS A 262 9.50 -19.61 12.99
N THR A 263 8.43 -18.84 12.87
CA THR A 263 7.21 -19.04 13.67
C THR A 263 6.36 -20.19 13.14
N LYS A 264 5.23 -20.51 13.80
CA LYS A 264 4.35 -21.59 13.35
C LYS A 264 3.74 -21.29 11.96
N TRP A 265 3.27 -20.06 11.74
CA TRP A 265 2.74 -19.64 10.43
C TRP A 265 3.84 -19.50 9.39
N GLY A 266 5.02 -19.02 9.79
CA GLY A 266 6.19 -18.97 8.90
C GLY A 266 6.62 -20.34 8.40
N ARG A 267 6.68 -21.34 9.29
CA ARG A 267 6.98 -22.73 8.94
C ARG A 267 5.88 -23.36 8.09
N LEU A 268 4.61 -23.09 8.41
CA LEU A 268 3.50 -23.54 7.57
C LEU A 268 3.62 -22.97 6.16
N PHE A 269 3.85 -21.66 6.03
CA PHE A 269 4.06 -21.02 4.73
C PHE A 269 5.24 -21.64 3.99
N ALA A 270 6.36 -21.94 4.67
CA ALA A 270 7.52 -22.57 4.05
C ALA A 270 7.21 -23.97 3.50
N GLU A 271 6.45 -24.80 4.22
CA GLU A 271 6.09 -26.15 3.76
C GLU A 271 4.91 -26.15 2.76
N TYR A 272 4.10 -25.10 2.72
CA TYR A 272 2.95 -25.04 1.83
C TYR A 272 3.35 -25.12 0.35
N GLY A 273 2.78 -26.08 -0.40
CA GLY A 273 3.12 -26.32 -1.80
C GLY A 273 4.47 -27.03 -2.00
N ALA A 274 5.06 -27.62 -0.97
CA ALA A 274 6.29 -28.41 -1.07
C ALA A 274 6.14 -29.57 -2.08
N GLU A 275 4.95 -30.17 -2.18
CA GLU A 275 4.62 -31.20 -3.17
C GLU A 275 4.71 -30.72 -4.62
N ALA A 276 4.61 -29.41 -4.84
CA ALA A 276 4.75 -28.76 -6.15
C ALA A 276 6.13 -28.10 -6.34
N GLY A 277 7.11 -28.44 -5.49
CA GLY A 277 8.47 -27.88 -5.56
C GLY A 277 8.58 -26.43 -5.06
N LEU A 278 7.59 -25.95 -4.30
CA LEU A 278 7.55 -24.56 -3.78
C LEU A 278 8.00 -24.46 -2.32
N ARG A 279 8.75 -25.45 -1.81
CA ARG A 279 9.24 -25.45 -0.43
C ARG A 279 10.11 -24.21 -0.16
N GLY A 280 9.92 -23.63 1.02
CA GLY A 280 10.57 -22.40 1.47
C GLY A 280 9.77 -21.14 1.12
N ALA A 281 10.42 -20.00 1.32
CA ALA A 281 9.90 -18.68 1.00
C ALA A 281 10.89 -17.95 0.10
N VAL A 282 10.39 -17.22 -0.90
CA VAL A 282 11.26 -16.43 -1.78
C VAL A 282 11.69 -15.17 -1.01
N MET A 283 12.98 -15.09 -0.72
CA MET A 283 13.62 -13.94 -0.09
C MET A 283 14.26 -13.08 -1.19
N PRO A 284 13.61 -12.00 -1.67
CA PRO A 284 14.16 -11.17 -2.73
C PRO A 284 15.54 -10.63 -2.37
N GLY A 285 16.52 -10.81 -3.26
CA GLY A 285 17.81 -10.14 -3.19
C GLY A 285 17.73 -8.69 -3.67
N MET A 286 18.84 -7.97 -3.58
CA MET A 286 18.95 -6.67 -4.24
C MET A 286 18.87 -6.86 -5.75
N GLU A 287 17.97 -6.12 -6.40
CA GLU A 287 17.82 -6.19 -7.87
C GLU A 287 19.06 -5.55 -8.54
N PRO A 288 19.85 -6.30 -9.33
CA PRO A 288 21.11 -5.80 -9.89
C PRO A 288 20.95 -4.53 -10.71
N LYS A 289 19.85 -4.41 -11.45
CA LYS A 289 19.51 -3.23 -12.25
C LYS A 289 19.28 -1.99 -11.37
N THR A 290 18.57 -2.16 -10.26
CA THR A 290 18.29 -1.06 -9.31
C THR A 290 19.58 -0.61 -8.62
N VAL A 291 20.45 -1.55 -8.25
CA VAL A 291 21.78 -1.24 -7.67
C VAL A 291 22.66 -0.51 -8.68
N ALA A 292 22.69 -0.95 -9.94
CA ALA A 292 23.47 -0.30 -11.00
C ALA A 292 23.01 1.14 -11.28
N ILE A 293 21.69 1.36 -11.36
CA ILE A 293 21.13 2.71 -11.55
C ILE A 293 21.47 3.61 -10.35
N ALA A 294 21.40 3.08 -9.13
CA ALA A 294 21.75 3.84 -7.94
C ALA A 294 23.24 4.19 -7.87
N ALA A 295 24.13 3.25 -8.21
CA ALA A 295 25.57 3.50 -8.30
C ALA A 295 25.89 4.57 -9.35
N ALA A 296 25.26 4.50 -10.52
CA ALA A 296 25.40 5.52 -11.56
C ALA A 296 24.87 6.89 -11.11
N GLY A 297 23.71 6.93 -10.46
CA GLY A 297 23.12 8.16 -9.92
C GLY A 297 23.97 8.81 -8.82
N LEU A 298 24.48 8.02 -7.88
CA LEU A 298 25.44 8.48 -6.86
C LEU A 298 26.73 9.00 -7.49
N GLY A 299 27.24 8.33 -8.53
CA GLY A 299 28.41 8.78 -9.28
C GLY A 299 28.20 10.12 -9.98
N LEU A 300 27.04 10.33 -10.60
CA LEU A 300 26.70 11.62 -11.21
C LEU A 300 26.54 12.73 -10.16
N LEU A 301 25.96 12.42 -9.01
CA LEU A 301 25.73 13.39 -7.93
C LEU A 301 27.04 13.79 -7.24
N THR A 302 27.97 12.87 -7.02
CA THR A 302 29.32 13.18 -6.53
C THR A 302 30.13 14.00 -7.53
N LEU A 303 30.03 13.69 -8.83
CA LEU A 303 30.64 14.51 -9.88
C LEU A 303 30.04 15.93 -9.93
N ALA A 304 28.73 16.07 -9.78
CA ALA A 304 28.06 17.37 -9.77
C ALA A 304 28.43 18.21 -8.53
N LEU A 305 28.45 17.59 -7.34
CA LEU A 305 28.90 18.24 -6.11
C LEU A 305 30.40 18.61 -6.18
N GLY A 306 31.23 17.74 -6.73
CA GLY A 306 32.65 18.01 -6.97
C GLY A 306 32.88 19.16 -7.95
N ALA A 307 32.12 19.20 -9.05
CA ALA A 307 32.16 20.29 -10.02
C ALA A 307 31.63 21.61 -9.44
N GLY A 308 30.56 21.56 -8.62
CA GLY A 308 30.03 22.71 -7.90
C GLY A 308 31.01 23.26 -6.86
N ALA A 309 31.64 22.39 -6.07
CA ALA A 309 32.69 22.76 -5.12
C ALA A 309 33.91 23.34 -5.84
N TRP A 310 34.33 22.74 -6.95
CA TRP A 310 35.41 23.27 -7.80
C TRP A 310 35.08 24.63 -8.41
N TRP A 311 33.85 24.82 -8.87
CA TRP A 311 33.39 26.10 -9.43
C TRP A 311 33.32 27.20 -8.36
N LEU A 312 32.79 26.89 -7.18
CA LEU A 312 32.79 27.80 -6.02
C LEU A 312 34.23 28.14 -5.60
N TRP A 313 35.10 27.15 -5.49
CA TRP A 313 36.53 27.35 -5.19
C TRP A 313 37.21 28.25 -6.23
N ARG A 314 36.96 28.01 -7.52
CA ARG A 314 37.50 28.82 -8.62
C ARG A 314 36.99 30.26 -8.59
N ARG A 315 35.74 30.49 -8.16
CA ARG A 315 35.15 31.81 -8.01
C ARG A 315 35.76 32.60 -6.84
N HIS A 316 36.16 31.91 -5.77
CA HIS A 316 36.82 32.51 -4.60
C HIS A 316 38.35 32.66 -4.74
N HIS A 317 38.99 32.04 -5.74
CA HIS A 317 40.44 32.13 -5.99
C HIS A 317 40.80 32.47 -7.47
N PRO A 318 40.44 33.66 -7.98
CA PRO A 318 40.67 34.03 -9.39
C PRO A 318 42.15 34.27 -9.79
N GLN A 319 43.07 34.40 -8.83
CA GLN A 319 44.45 34.88 -9.04
C GLN A 319 45.47 33.79 -9.49
N LEU A 320 45.08 32.51 -9.56
CA LEU A 320 46.03 31.39 -9.77
C LEU A 320 46.29 30.99 -11.23
N HIS A 321 45.63 31.59 -12.23
CA HIS A 321 45.75 31.17 -13.64
C HIS A 321 46.49 32.13 -14.58
N THR A 322 47.07 33.22 -14.09
CA THR A 322 47.83 34.17 -14.93
C THR A 322 49.34 33.87 -15.00
N ILE A 323 49.75 32.60 -14.98
CA ILE A 323 51.18 32.22 -15.07
C ILE A 323 51.40 31.05 -16.07
N ILE A 324 50.78 31.05 -17.26
CA ILE A 324 51.24 30.18 -18.38
C ILE A 324 51.01 30.85 -19.76
N ARG A 325 51.24 32.18 -19.90
CA ARG A 325 51.17 32.83 -21.23
C ARG A 325 52.30 33.78 -21.60
N THR A 326 53.43 33.73 -20.90
CA THR A 326 54.63 34.53 -21.23
C THR A 326 55.91 33.68 -21.23
N ARG A 327 55.98 32.70 -22.15
CA ARG A 327 57.26 32.19 -22.68
C ARG A 327 57.09 31.77 -24.16
N ARG A 328 56.98 32.77 -25.03
CA ARG A 328 57.34 32.71 -26.45
C ARG A 328 57.75 34.12 -26.88
N LYS A 329 59.04 34.41 -26.74
CA LYS A 329 59.86 35.24 -27.65
C LYS A 329 61.29 34.77 -27.48
#